data_AF-A0A1S9D0G9-F1
#
_entry.id   AF-A0A1S9D0G9-F1
#
_cell.length_a   1.000
_cell.length_b   1.000
_cell.length_c   1.000
_cell.angle_alpha   90.00
_cell.angle_beta   90.00
_cell.angle_gamma   90.00
#
_symmetry.space_group_name_H-M   'P 1'
#
loop_
_entity.id
_entity.type
_entity.pdbx_description
1 polymer ?
#
loop_
_entity_poly.entity_id
_entity_poly.type
_entity_poly.pdbx_seq_one_letter_code
_entity_poly.pdbx_strand_id
1 'polypeptide(L)'
;MRIYEQRTKIGQSEELNALPASELYRRLLGIYSFSVIDDTVRWLEIGQFFGRSGIGIIGVNSLYAYTLTPKGVAFAKSRSLPSADRGLLSTEDPYSVFLARQFLAQDDVLFEILTKTFPKSGFAIHDGCVDGLDAFRGEILLKIRRARFFLCLLTHREEIKGGGFASSVWLYQETGAAVALQKKPLVLVEEGHA
;
A
#
# COMPACT_ATOMS: atom_id res chain seq x y z
N MET A 1 0.57 2.97 -52.90
CA MET A 1 0.94 4.22 -52.20
C MET A 1 -0.11 4.61 -51.14
N ARG A 2 -0.52 3.68 -50.25
CA ARG A 2 -1.42 3.95 -49.10
C ARG A 2 -0.92 3.36 -47.77
N ILE A 3 0.09 2.50 -47.82
CA ILE A 3 0.65 1.81 -46.65
C ILE A 3 1.76 2.67 -45.99
N TYR A 4 2.40 3.57 -46.75
CA TYR A 4 3.45 4.46 -46.24
C TYR A 4 2.87 5.68 -45.48
N GLU A 5 1.69 6.19 -45.85
CA GLU A 5 1.06 7.33 -45.16
C GLU A 5 0.38 6.94 -43.84
N GLN A 6 0.03 5.66 -43.65
CA GLN A 6 -0.46 5.17 -42.36
C GLN A 6 0.66 4.98 -41.33
N ARG A 7 1.91 4.72 -41.75
CA ARG A 7 3.05 4.59 -40.83
C ARG A 7 3.53 5.93 -40.26
N THR A 8 3.44 7.02 -41.01
CA THR A 8 3.89 8.35 -40.54
C THR A 8 2.97 8.98 -39.51
N LYS A 9 1.66 8.67 -39.52
CA LYS A 9 0.72 9.16 -38.48
C LYS A 9 0.80 8.41 -37.16
N ILE A 10 1.16 7.13 -37.17
CA ILE A 10 1.28 6.31 -35.93
C ILE A 10 2.57 6.67 -35.18
N GLY A 11 3.68 6.87 -35.91
CA GLY A 11 4.99 7.19 -35.32
C GLY A 11 5.11 8.55 -34.62
N GLN A 12 4.47 9.62 -35.14
CA GLN A 12 4.58 10.95 -34.52
C GLN A 12 3.92 11.05 -33.14
N SER A 13 2.88 10.26 -32.86
CA SER A 13 2.16 10.31 -31.58
C SER A 13 2.86 9.54 -30.45
N GLU A 14 3.61 8.49 -30.81
CA GLU A 14 4.39 7.68 -29.86
C GLU A 14 5.67 8.41 -29.43
N GLU A 15 6.32 9.16 -30.34
CA GLU A 15 7.52 9.94 -30.04
C GLU A 15 7.25 11.13 -29.09
N LEU A 16 6.08 11.78 -29.18
CA LEU A 16 5.70 12.92 -28.34
C LEU A 16 5.57 12.59 -26.85
N ASN A 17 5.33 11.31 -26.51
CA ASN A 17 5.14 10.86 -25.13
C ASN A 17 6.27 9.97 -24.62
N ALA A 18 7.40 9.92 -25.34
CA ALA A 18 8.54 9.07 -25.02
C ALA A 18 9.68 9.87 -24.36
N LEU A 19 10.23 9.38 -23.25
CA LEU A 19 11.44 9.94 -22.63
C LEU A 19 12.46 8.82 -22.33
N PRO A 20 13.75 9.00 -22.68
CA PRO A 20 14.80 8.10 -22.22
C PRO A 20 14.84 8.04 -20.69
N ALA A 21 15.09 6.86 -20.12
CA ALA A 21 15.14 6.67 -18.67
C ALA A 21 16.09 7.66 -17.97
N SER A 22 17.30 7.85 -18.52
CA SER A 22 18.28 8.80 -17.96
C SER A 22 17.77 10.24 -17.91
N GLU A 23 16.97 10.66 -18.89
CA GLU A 23 16.47 12.03 -18.98
C GLU A 23 15.25 12.24 -18.06
N LEU A 24 14.38 11.24 -17.94
CA LEU A 24 13.30 11.25 -16.94
C LEU A 24 13.86 11.44 -15.53
N TYR A 25 14.85 10.61 -15.16
CA TYR A 25 15.47 10.66 -13.84
C TYR A 25 16.20 11.99 -13.60
N ARG A 26 16.97 12.47 -14.58
CA ARG A 26 17.69 13.75 -14.47
C ARG A 26 16.74 14.92 -14.19
N ARG A 27 15.58 14.98 -14.83
CA ARG A 27 14.58 16.04 -14.62
C ARG A 27 13.96 16.00 -13.23
N LEU A 28 13.71 14.80 -12.71
CA LEU A 28 13.04 14.62 -11.42
C LEU A 28 13.99 14.79 -10.22
N LEU A 29 15.29 14.47 -10.39
CA LEU A 29 16.29 14.56 -9.33
C LEU A 29 16.52 15.98 -8.80
N GLY A 30 16.11 17.01 -9.54
CA GLY A 30 16.13 18.40 -9.05
C GLY A 30 15.08 18.70 -7.96
N ILE A 31 14.09 17.81 -7.77
CA ILE A 31 12.94 18.00 -6.90
C ILE A 31 12.75 16.83 -5.92
N TYR A 32 13.06 15.60 -6.36
CA TYR A 32 12.79 14.37 -5.62
C TYR A 32 14.06 13.54 -5.40
N SER A 33 14.09 12.74 -4.34
CA SER A 33 15.18 11.78 -4.13
C SER A 33 15.10 10.63 -5.14
N PHE A 34 16.24 10.00 -5.40
CA PHE A 34 16.32 8.89 -6.36
C PHE A 34 15.37 7.74 -6.02
N SER A 35 15.23 7.39 -4.73
CA SER A 35 14.33 6.32 -4.28
C SER A 35 12.87 6.64 -4.57
N VAL A 36 12.43 7.86 -4.29
CA VAL A 36 11.04 8.31 -4.57
C VAL A 36 10.74 8.25 -6.06
N ILE A 37 11.73 8.59 -6.90
CA ILE A 37 11.59 8.52 -8.35
C ILE A 37 11.44 7.07 -8.82
N ASP A 38 12.32 6.17 -8.37
CA ASP A 38 12.29 4.75 -8.76
C ASP A 38 10.98 4.08 -8.30
N ASP A 39 10.57 4.30 -7.06
CA ASP A 39 9.32 3.76 -6.51
C ASP A 39 8.10 4.26 -7.31
N THR A 40 8.06 5.55 -7.64
CA THR A 40 6.96 6.15 -8.42
C THR A 40 6.93 5.61 -9.86
N VAL A 41 8.09 5.49 -10.51
CA VAL A 41 8.17 4.97 -11.87
C VAL A 41 7.72 3.51 -11.92
N ARG A 42 8.19 2.67 -10.99
CA ARG A 42 7.73 1.27 -10.87
C ARG A 42 6.23 1.18 -10.62
N TRP A 43 5.70 2.05 -9.77
CA TRP A 43 4.25 2.11 -9.51
C TRP A 43 3.46 2.41 -10.79
N LEU A 44 3.89 3.39 -11.57
CA LEU A 44 3.25 3.76 -12.84
C LEU A 44 3.32 2.64 -13.88
N GLU A 45 4.39 1.84 -13.89
CA GLU A 45 4.51 0.66 -14.74
C GLU A 45 3.57 -0.47 -14.31
N ILE A 46 3.53 -0.80 -13.02
CA ILE A 46 2.63 -1.82 -12.47
C ILE A 46 1.17 -1.45 -12.74
N GLY A 47 0.83 -0.17 -12.59
CA GLY A 47 -0.50 0.36 -12.91
C GLY A 47 -0.78 0.49 -14.40
N GLN A 48 0.14 0.10 -15.28
CA GLN A 48 0.04 0.18 -16.74
C GLN A 48 -0.22 1.62 -17.24
N PHE A 49 0.24 2.63 -16.50
CA PHE A 49 0.24 4.03 -16.93
C PHE A 49 1.47 4.32 -17.80
N PHE A 50 2.59 3.67 -17.50
CA PHE A 50 3.81 3.66 -18.32
C PHE A 50 4.01 2.32 -19.03
N GLY A 51 4.55 2.38 -20.23
CA GLY A 51 5.12 1.26 -20.97
C GLY A 51 6.61 1.51 -21.23
N ARG A 52 7.29 0.45 -21.68
CA ARG A 52 8.67 0.54 -22.19
C ARG A 52 8.64 0.30 -23.69
N SER A 53 9.19 1.24 -24.45
CA SER A 53 9.50 1.02 -25.86
C SER A 53 11.01 0.84 -25.99
N GLY A 54 11.42 -0.28 -26.58
CA GLY A 54 12.83 -0.62 -26.78
C GLY A 54 13.20 -0.60 -28.26
N ILE A 55 14.46 -0.25 -28.55
CA ILE A 55 15.10 -0.48 -29.85
C ILE A 55 16.24 -1.48 -29.61
N GLY A 56 16.10 -2.73 -30.08
CA GLY A 56 17.22 -3.70 -30.15
C GLY A 56 17.42 -4.66 -28.96
N ILE A 57 18.48 -5.49 -29.06
CA ILE A 57 18.80 -6.64 -28.18
C ILE A 57 19.36 -6.19 -26.81
N ILE A 58 18.90 -6.85 -25.76
CA ILE A 58 19.12 -6.56 -24.33
C ILE A 58 20.60 -6.79 -23.93
N GLY A 59 21.29 -5.74 -23.48
CA GLY A 59 22.64 -5.81 -22.92
C GLY A 59 23.02 -4.57 -22.07
N VAL A 60 23.19 -4.81 -20.77
CA VAL A 60 23.85 -4.06 -19.66
C VAL A 60 23.54 -2.56 -19.43
N ASN A 61 22.99 -1.80 -20.36
CA ASN A 61 22.47 -0.45 -20.12
C ASN A 61 21.19 -0.26 -20.95
N SER A 62 20.08 -0.68 -20.36
CA SER A 62 18.77 -0.78 -21.00
C SER A 62 18.33 0.50 -21.73
N LEU A 63 18.51 0.55 -23.05
CA LEU A 63 18.04 1.62 -23.93
C LEU A 63 16.52 1.45 -24.19
N TYR A 64 15.73 1.68 -23.15
CA TYR A 64 14.29 1.85 -23.29
C TYR A 64 13.88 3.29 -23.02
N ALA A 65 12.88 3.75 -23.76
CA ALA A 65 12.15 4.95 -23.44
C ALA A 65 10.89 4.58 -22.65
N TYR A 66 10.58 5.39 -21.64
CA TYR A 66 9.27 5.35 -21.01
C TYR A 66 8.26 6.02 -21.94
N THR A 67 7.15 5.34 -22.20
CA THR A 67 6.04 5.88 -22.98
C THR A 67 4.77 5.89 -22.16
N LEU A 68 3.95 6.94 -22.30
CA LEU A 68 2.60 6.91 -21.74
C LEU A 68 1.74 5.91 -22.52
N THR A 69 1.09 4.99 -21.82
CA THR A 69 0.05 4.14 -22.41
C THR A 69 -1.21 4.96 -22.68
N PRO A 70 -2.21 4.45 -23.42
CA PRO A 70 -3.51 5.14 -23.54
C PRO A 70 -4.14 5.47 -22.18
N LYS A 71 -3.96 4.60 -21.19
CA LYS A 71 -4.38 4.80 -19.80
C LYS A 71 -3.58 5.92 -19.12
N GLY A 72 -2.25 5.96 -19.30
CA GLY A 72 -1.38 7.04 -18.84
C GLY A 72 -1.75 8.40 -19.43
N VAL A 73 -2.03 8.45 -20.74
CA VAL A 73 -2.48 9.68 -21.41
C VAL A 73 -3.83 10.16 -20.87
N ALA A 74 -4.78 9.24 -20.68
CA ALA A 74 -6.09 9.56 -20.10
C ALA A 74 -5.95 10.14 -18.68
N PHE A 75 -5.11 9.51 -17.84
CA PHE A 75 -4.81 9.98 -16.50
C PHE A 75 -4.15 11.37 -16.49
N ALA A 76 -3.13 11.59 -17.32
CA ALA A 76 -2.43 12.87 -17.40
C ALA A 76 -3.37 14.02 -17.80
N LYS A 77 -4.34 13.75 -18.69
CA LYS A 77 -5.34 14.74 -19.14
C LYS A 77 -6.42 14.99 -18.10
N SER A 78 -6.95 13.93 -17.49
CA SER A 78 -8.05 14.06 -16.52
C SER A 78 -7.58 14.55 -15.15
N ARG A 79 -6.30 14.36 -14.84
CA ARG A 79 -5.70 14.54 -13.49
C ARG A 79 -6.46 13.77 -12.40
N SER A 80 -7.15 12.70 -12.78
CA SER A 80 -8.02 11.92 -11.90
C SER A 80 -7.70 10.45 -12.06
N LEU A 81 -7.39 9.80 -10.93
CA LEU A 81 -7.09 8.37 -10.91
C LEU A 81 -8.38 7.55 -10.98
N PRO A 82 -8.50 6.60 -11.93
CA PRO A 82 -9.66 5.71 -12.02
C PRO A 82 -9.88 4.95 -10.71
N SER A 83 -11.14 4.76 -10.31
CA SER A 83 -11.48 4.14 -9.01
C SER A 83 -10.85 2.75 -8.81
N ALA A 84 -10.73 1.95 -9.88
CA ALA A 84 -10.07 0.64 -9.84
C ALA A 84 -8.56 0.74 -9.55
N ASP A 85 -7.91 1.83 -9.97
CA ASP A 85 -6.48 2.05 -9.80
C ASP A 85 -6.14 2.78 -8.51
N ARG A 86 -7.12 3.39 -7.82
CA ARG A 86 -6.95 3.88 -6.44
C ARG A 86 -6.57 2.75 -5.48
N GLY A 87 -6.89 1.50 -5.82
CA GLY A 87 -6.41 0.32 -5.10
C GLY A 87 -4.89 0.13 -5.19
N LEU A 88 -4.23 0.61 -6.26
CA LEU A 88 -2.78 0.56 -6.41
C LEU A 88 -2.08 1.65 -5.60
N LEU A 89 -2.76 2.76 -5.28
CA LEU A 89 -2.31 3.73 -4.26
C LEU A 89 -2.38 3.17 -2.83
N SER A 90 -2.66 1.87 -2.64
CA SER A 90 -2.36 1.19 -1.37
C SER A 90 -0.85 0.96 -1.20
N THR A 91 -0.07 2.02 -1.43
CA THR A 91 1.15 2.27 -0.69
C THR A 91 0.77 2.24 0.78
N GLU A 92 1.21 1.20 1.46
CA GLU A 92 1.31 1.15 2.90
C GLU A 92 1.62 2.55 3.46
N ASP A 93 0.74 3.09 4.31
CA ASP A 93 0.92 4.41 4.90
C ASP A 93 2.02 4.29 5.97
N PRO A 94 3.20 4.94 5.77
CA PRO A 94 4.34 4.80 6.66
C PRO A 94 4.07 5.27 8.10
N TYR A 95 3.00 6.05 8.30
CA TYR A 95 2.59 6.58 9.60
C TYR A 95 1.31 5.92 10.13
N SER A 96 0.85 4.82 9.53
CA SER A 96 -0.36 4.12 9.96
C SER A 96 -0.04 2.85 10.74
N VAL A 97 -0.79 2.64 11.83
CA VAL A 97 -0.73 1.47 12.71
C VAL A 97 -2.10 0.80 12.73
N PHE A 98 -2.14 -0.49 12.38
CA PHE A 98 -3.30 -1.32 12.65
C PHE A 98 -3.19 -1.89 14.06
N LEU A 99 -4.22 -1.66 14.88
CA LEU A 99 -4.31 -2.13 16.26
C LEU A 99 -5.36 -3.24 16.36
N ALA A 100 -4.88 -4.47 16.40
CA ALA A 100 -5.68 -5.63 16.74
C ALA A 100 -5.93 -5.64 18.26
N ARG A 101 -7.19 -5.56 18.67
CA ARG A 101 -7.61 -5.52 20.09
C ARG A 101 -8.93 -6.26 20.30
N GLN A 102 -9.26 -6.58 21.53
CA GLN A 102 -10.62 -6.99 21.87
C GLN A 102 -11.47 -5.73 22.10
N PHE A 103 -12.77 -5.84 21.89
CA PHE A 103 -13.73 -4.77 22.18
C PHE A 103 -14.30 -4.94 23.59
N LEU A 104 -13.39 -5.07 24.57
CA LEU A 104 -13.70 -5.15 26.00
C LEU A 104 -13.43 -3.79 26.66
N ALA A 105 -14.14 -3.48 27.75
CA ALA A 105 -14.00 -2.18 28.44
C ALA A 105 -12.56 -1.87 28.90
N GLN A 106 -11.81 -2.90 29.32
CA GLN A 106 -10.40 -2.74 29.71
C GLN A 106 -9.49 -2.41 28.52
N ASP A 107 -9.79 -2.97 27.34
CA ASP A 107 -9.06 -2.71 26.10
C ASP A 107 -9.40 -1.32 25.55
N ASP A 108 -10.60 -0.81 25.79
CA ASP A 108 -11.00 0.54 25.40
C ASP A 108 -10.16 1.61 26.12
N VAL A 109 -9.84 1.41 27.40
CA VAL A 109 -8.96 2.33 28.16
C VAL A 109 -7.56 2.39 27.52
N LEU A 110 -6.98 1.22 27.20
CA LEU A 110 -5.69 1.13 26.51
C LEU A 110 -5.76 1.75 25.12
N PHE A 111 -6.82 1.47 24.37
CA PHE A 111 -7.06 2.05 23.05
C PHE A 111 -7.13 3.58 23.09
N GLU A 112 -7.83 4.15 24.07
CA GLU A 112 -7.89 5.60 24.28
C GLU A 112 -6.52 6.21 24.58
N ILE A 113 -5.71 5.57 25.42
CA ILE A 113 -4.36 6.06 25.74
C ILE A 113 -3.48 6.06 24.49
N LEU A 114 -3.51 4.96 23.72
CA LEU A 114 -2.74 4.83 22.48
C LEU A 114 -3.18 5.84 21.43
N THR A 115 -4.48 6.00 21.22
CA THR A 115 -5.05 6.97 20.26
C THR A 115 -4.83 8.43 20.66
N LYS A 116 -4.61 8.73 21.95
CA LYS A 116 -4.17 10.07 22.40
C LYS A 116 -2.66 10.28 22.30
N THR A 117 -1.86 9.22 22.24
CA THR A 117 -0.39 9.28 22.30
C THR A 117 0.26 9.21 20.93
N PHE A 118 -0.16 8.27 20.08
CA PHE A 118 0.44 8.03 18.76
C PHE A 118 0.30 9.22 17.80
N PRO A 119 -0.84 9.95 17.75
CA PRO A 119 -0.95 11.14 16.91
C PRO A 119 0.02 12.26 17.29
N LYS A 120 0.44 12.35 18.56
CA LYS A 120 1.47 13.33 18.98
C LYS A 120 2.83 13.05 18.34
N SER A 121 3.06 11.81 17.90
CA SER A 121 4.26 11.36 17.20
C SER A 121 4.04 11.23 15.69
N GLY A 122 2.91 11.70 15.17
CA GLY A 122 2.55 11.65 13.75
C GLY A 122 1.92 10.33 13.29
N PHE A 123 1.66 9.37 14.17
CA PHE A 123 1.07 8.08 13.81
C PHE A 123 -0.46 8.08 13.92
N ALA A 124 -1.14 7.54 12.90
CA ALA A 124 -2.57 7.27 12.91
C ALA A 124 -2.85 5.81 13.30
N ILE A 125 -3.84 5.59 14.17
CA ILE A 125 -4.27 4.26 14.60
C ILE A 125 -5.62 3.93 13.96
N HIS A 126 -5.74 2.69 13.45
CA HIS A 126 -6.99 2.09 13.02
C HIS A 126 -7.15 0.72 13.68
N ASP A 127 -8.37 0.32 14.01
CA ASP A 127 -8.65 -1.02 14.54
C ASP A 127 -9.59 -1.82 13.62
N GLY A 128 -9.88 -3.05 14.04
CA GLY A 128 -10.81 -3.97 13.37
C GLY A 128 -12.29 -3.59 13.49
N CYS A 129 -12.65 -2.43 14.05
CA CYS A 129 -14.05 -2.03 14.15
C CYS A 129 -14.61 -1.71 12.75
N VAL A 130 -15.75 -2.28 12.38
CA VAL A 130 -16.42 -2.05 11.09
C VAL A 130 -17.91 -1.85 11.33
N ASP A 131 -18.47 -0.80 10.74
CA ASP A 131 -19.91 -0.56 10.75
C ASP A 131 -20.60 -1.44 9.69
N GLY A 132 -21.48 -2.35 10.12
CA GLY A 132 -22.28 -3.22 9.25
C GLY A 132 -21.68 -4.62 8.97
N LEU A 133 -22.57 -5.61 8.77
CA LEU A 133 -22.24 -7.05 8.71
C LEU A 133 -21.61 -7.52 7.38
N ASP A 134 -21.94 -6.89 6.25
CA ASP A 134 -21.70 -7.48 4.92
C ASP A 134 -20.32 -7.16 4.30
N ALA A 135 -19.54 -6.23 4.88
CA ALA A 135 -18.21 -5.83 4.39
C ALA A 135 -17.03 -6.28 5.28
N PHE A 136 -17.34 -6.99 6.38
CA PHE A 136 -16.47 -7.11 7.57
C PHE A 136 -15.04 -7.62 7.29
N ARG A 137 -14.89 -8.72 6.54
CA ARG A 137 -13.56 -9.35 6.31
C ARG A 137 -12.71 -8.60 5.30
N GLY A 138 -13.33 -8.03 4.26
CA GLY A 138 -12.63 -7.29 3.21
C GLY A 138 -12.04 -5.99 3.75
N GLU A 139 -12.84 -5.25 4.52
CA GLU A 139 -12.45 -3.97 5.12
C GLU A 139 -11.29 -4.13 6.11
N ILE A 140 -11.32 -5.15 6.96
CA ILE A 140 -10.25 -5.40 7.93
C ILE A 140 -8.94 -5.77 7.22
N LEU A 141 -8.99 -6.64 6.21
CA LEU A 141 -7.80 -6.97 5.40
C LEU A 141 -7.25 -5.74 4.66
N LEU A 142 -8.11 -4.84 4.19
CA LEU A 142 -7.70 -3.59 3.56
C LEU A 142 -7.02 -2.66 4.57
N LYS A 143 -7.54 -2.52 5.79
CA LYS A 143 -6.92 -1.75 6.86
C LYS A 143 -5.56 -2.32 7.25
N ILE A 144 -5.44 -3.64 7.44
CA ILE A 144 -4.17 -4.31 7.74
C ILE A 144 -3.15 -4.10 6.61
N ARG A 145 -3.58 -4.23 5.34
CA ARG A 145 -2.70 -4.02 4.18
C ARG A 145 -2.17 -2.58 4.15
N ARG A 146 -3.03 -1.60 4.41
CA ARG A 146 -2.68 -0.17 4.39
C ARG A 146 -1.78 0.25 5.54
N ALA A 147 -1.91 -0.35 6.73
CA ALA A 147 -1.07 0.02 7.86
C ALA A 147 0.38 -0.42 7.66
N ARG A 148 1.34 0.45 8.01
CA ARG A 148 2.77 0.09 8.06
C ARG A 148 3.07 -0.87 9.19
N PHE A 149 2.54 -0.54 10.36
CA PHE A 149 2.77 -1.29 11.56
C PHE A 149 1.52 -2.08 11.93
N PHE A 150 1.74 -3.24 12.52
CA PHE A 150 0.69 -4.05 13.10
C PHE A 150 1.01 -4.24 14.58
N LEU A 151 0.09 -3.84 15.44
CA LEU A 151 0.15 -3.96 16.88
C LEU A 151 -1.00 -4.84 17.34
N CYS A 152 -0.72 -5.86 18.16
CA CYS A 152 -1.72 -6.75 18.72
C CYS A 152 -1.72 -6.67 20.24
N LEU A 153 -2.88 -6.39 20.83
CA LEU A 153 -3.09 -6.42 22.28
C LEU A 153 -3.71 -7.77 22.67
N LEU A 154 -2.90 -8.64 23.26
CA LEU A 154 -3.36 -9.90 23.83
C LEU A 154 -3.60 -9.70 25.33
N THR A 155 -4.83 -9.29 25.66
CA THR A 155 -5.32 -9.16 27.04
C THR A 155 -6.10 -10.41 27.47
N HIS A 156 -6.26 -10.60 28.78
CA HIS A 156 -7.02 -11.71 29.33
C HIS A 156 -8.51 -11.58 29.00
N ARG A 157 -9.10 -12.63 28.40
CA ARG A 157 -10.53 -12.65 28.07
C ARG A 157 -11.36 -13.45 29.05
N GLU A 158 -10.95 -14.69 29.31
CA GLU A 158 -11.67 -15.63 30.17
C GLU A 158 -10.65 -16.53 30.86
N GLU A 159 -10.82 -16.76 32.15
CA GLU A 159 -9.98 -17.68 32.90
C GLU A 159 -10.39 -19.13 32.57
N ILE A 160 -9.40 -19.93 32.17
CA ILE A 160 -9.56 -21.35 31.87
C ILE A 160 -9.33 -22.11 33.17
N LYS A 161 -10.12 -23.17 33.39
CA LYS A 161 -9.92 -24.11 34.51
C LYS A 161 -8.47 -24.61 34.53
N GLY A 162 -7.69 -24.15 35.50
CA GLY A 162 -6.26 -24.43 35.61
C GLY A 162 -5.35 -23.20 35.72
N GLY A 163 -5.90 -21.98 35.79
CA GLY A 163 -5.13 -20.75 36.06
C GLY A 163 -4.48 -20.11 34.82
N GLY A 164 -4.97 -20.45 33.62
CA GLY A 164 -4.56 -19.80 32.37
C GLY A 164 -5.68 -18.92 31.83
N PHE A 165 -5.38 -18.08 30.82
CA PHE A 165 -6.37 -17.21 30.21
C PHE A 165 -6.54 -17.50 28.72
N ALA A 166 -7.79 -17.50 28.25
CA ALA A 166 -8.11 -17.55 26.84
C ALA A 166 -7.91 -16.16 26.21
N SER A 167 -7.56 -16.16 24.92
CA SER A 167 -7.50 -14.95 24.08
C SER A 167 -8.51 -15.06 22.92
N SER A 168 -8.75 -13.95 22.22
CA SER A 168 -9.72 -13.88 21.14
C SER A 168 -9.25 -14.60 19.88
N VAL A 169 -10.09 -15.53 19.37
CA VAL A 169 -9.89 -16.20 18.07
C VAL A 169 -9.71 -15.20 16.93
N TRP A 170 -10.39 -14.06 17.02
CA TRP A 170 -10.30 -13.00 16.01
C TRP A 170 -8.90 -12.38 15.93
N LEU A 171 -8.24 -12.17 17.07
CA LEU A 171 -6.88 -11.62 17.11
C LEU A 171 -5.87 -12.55 16.45
N TYR A 172 -6.02 -13.86 16.60
CA TYR A 172 -5.19 -14.83 15.89
C TYR A 172 -5.40 -14.78 14.38
N GLN A 173 -6.64 -14.58 13.92
CA GLN A 173 -6.94 -14.42 12.49
C GLN A 173 -6.34 -13.14 11.92
N GLU A 174 -6.48 -12.00 12.62
CA GLU A 174 -5.89 -10.72 12.21
C GLU A 174 -4.35 -10.79 12.21
N THR A 175 -3.76 -11.38 13.24
CA THR A 175 -2.30 -11.57 13.33
C THR A 175 -1.81 -12.49 12.20
N GLY A 176 -2.51 -13.58 11.94
CA GLY A 176 -2.21 -14.48 10.81
C GLY A 176 -2.30 -13.78 9.46
N ALA A 177 -3.32 -12.94 9.26
CA ALA A 177 -3.46 -12.12 8.06
C ALA A 177 -2.33 -11.09 7.93
N ALA A 178 -1.92 -10.45 9.02
CA ALA A 178 -0.80 -9.51 9.03
C ALA A 178 0.52 -10.19 8.65
N VAL A 179 0.80 -11.38 9.19
CA VAL A 179 1.97 -12.20 8.82
C VAL A 179 1.92 -12.58 7.34
N ALA A 180 0.76 -13.01 6.83
CA ALA A 180 0.58 -13.33 5.41
C ALA A 180 0.81 -12.11 4.50
N LEU A 181 0.51 -10.90 4.99
CA LEU A 181 0.78 -9.63 4.32
C LEU A 181 2.21 -9.10 4.58
N GLN A 182 3.12 -9.94 5.10
CA GLN A 182 4.52 -9.62 5.39
C GLN A 182 4.71 -8.44 6.37
N LYS A 183 3.70 -8.17 7.20
CA LYS A 183 3.86 -7.27 8.34
C LYS A 183 4.74 -7.96 9.38
N LYS A 184 5.34 -7.16 10.27
CA LYS A 184 6.05 -7.65 11.46
C LYS A 184 5.21 -7.29 12.69
N PRO A 185 4.28 -8.16 13.12
CA PRO A 185 3.43 -7.88 14.28
C PRO A 185 4.27 -7.62 15.52
N LEU A 186 4.02 -6.50 16.18
CA LEU A 186 4.38 -6.31 17.58
C LEU A 186 3.21 -6.81 18.42
N VAL A 187 3.47 -7.78 19.30
CA VAL A 187 2.45 -8.37 20.17
C VAL A 187 2.74 -7.91 21.58
N LEU A 188 1.80 -7.19 22.18
CA LEU A 188 1.81 -6.80 23.58
C LEU A 188 0.92 -7.77 24.33
N VAL A 189 1.50 -8.49 25.27
CA VAL A 189 0.82 -9.52 26.05
C VAL A 189 0.67 -9.02 27.47
N GLU A 190 -0.54 -9.11 28.02
CA GLU A 190 -0.76 -8.89 29.44
C GLU A 190 -0.04 -9.97 30.24
N GLU A 191 0.75 -9.57 31.24
CA GLU A 191 1.42 -10.55 32.10
C GLU A 191 0.39 -11.26 32.99
N GLY A 192 0.40 -12.60 32.95
CA GLY A 192 -0.32 -13.41 33.91
C GLY A 192 0.50 -13.57 35.19
N HIS A 193 0.10 -12.92 36.27
CA HIS A 193 0.52 -13.35 37.60
C HIS A 193 -0.43 -14.44 38.10
N ALA A 194 0.13 -15.62 38.36
CA ALA A 194 -0.52 -16.68 39.12
C ALA A 194 -0.54 -16.35 40.62
#